data_AF-A0A350P927-F1
#
_entry.id   AF-A0A350P927-F1
#
_cell.length_a   1.000
_cell.length_b   1.000
_cell.length_c   1.000
_cell.angle_alpha   90.00
_cell.angle_beta   90.00
_cell.angle_gamma   90.00
#
_symmetry.space_group_name_H-M   'P 1'
#
loop_
_entity.id
_entity.type
_entity.pdbx_description
1 polymer ?
#
loop_
_entity_poly.entity_id
_entity_poly.type
_entity_poly.pdbx_seq_one_letter_code
_entity_poly.pdbx_strand_id
1 'polypeptide(L)'
;PNGAGKSTLMRTLACLQPPDSGTVLFDGIDIVAHPNALRSQLGYLPQSFGVYPHLSCRQLLKHIASLKKVDKNKVDAQISSLLSLTNLTAVANKAVTQFSGGMRQRFGIAQALLGNPK
;
A
#
# COMPACT_ATOMS: atom_id res chain seq x y z
N PRO A 1 20.22 -15.14 -2.78
CA PRO A 1 20.91 -14.12 -3.60
C PRO A 1 20.12 -12.79 -3.67
N ASN A 2 20.65 -11.75 -3.01
CA ASN A 2 20.26 -10.35 -3.24
C ASN A 2 20.78 -9.93 -4.63
N GLY A 3 20.02 -9.13 -5.38
CA GLY A 3 20.42 -8.66 -6.72
C GLY A 3 19.89 -9.48 -7.91
N ALA A 4 19.13 -10.56 -7.68
CA ALA A 4 18.55 -11.37 -8.76
C ALA A 4 17.34 -10.72 -9.49
N GLY A 5 17.15 -9.40 -9.39
CA GLY A 5 16.06 -8.69 -10.08
C GLY A 5 14.66 -8.77 -9.46
N LYS A 6 14.45 -9.52 -8.37
CA LYS A 6 13.12 -9.66 -7.71
C LYS A 6 12.44 -8.32 -7.39
N SER A 7 13.17 -7.38 -6.80
CA SER A 7 12.61 -6.07 -6.45
C SER A 7 12.28 -5.23 -7.69
N THR A 8 13.10 -5.35 -8.75
CA THR A 8 12.83 -4.71 -10.05
C THR A 8 11.55 -5.28 -10.65
N LEU A 9 11.43 -6.60 -10.72
CA LEU A 9 10.24 -7.28 -11.22
C LEU A 9 8.97 -6.86 -10.45
N MET A 10 9.01 -6.86 -9.12
CA MET A 10 7.87 -6.44 -8.30
C MET A 10 7.47 -4.98 -8.54
N ARG A 11 8.43 -4.08 -8.78
CA ARG A 11 8.13 -2.68 -9.13
C ARG A 11 7.53 -2.55 -10.51
N THR A 12 8.00 -3.33 -11.48
CA THR A 12 7.42 -3.38 -12.83
C THR A 12 5.99 -3.90 -12.80
N LEU A 13 5.73 -5.01 -12.10
CA LEU A 13 4.39 -5.55 -11.93
C LEU A 13 3.45 -4.59 -11.19
N ALA A 14 3.98 -3.80 -10.25
CA ALA A 14 3.21 -2.78 -9.55
C ALA A 14 3.00 -1.47 -10.36
N CYS A 15 3.42 -1.43 -11.62
CA CYS A 15 3.42 -0.23 -12.48
C CYS A 15 4.18 0.96 -11.86
N LEU A 16 5.19 0.70 -11.03
CA LEU A 16 6.05 1.71 -10.40
C LEU A 16 7.32 1.99 -11.23
N GLN A 17 7.69 1.08 -12.11
CA GLN A 17 8.80 1.20 -13.04
C GLN A 17 8.37 0.63 -14.40
N PRO A 18 8.53 1.37 -15.52
CA PRO A 18 8.24 0.81 -16.83
C PRO A 18 9.26 -0.30 -17.18
N PRO A 19 8.83 -1.38 -17.88
CA PRO A 19 9.77 -2.32 -18.47
C PRO A 19 10.51 -1.68 -19.64
N ASP A 20 11.74 -2.11 -19.91
CA ASP A 20 12.49 -1.66 -21.08
C ASP A 20 11.90 -2.22 -22.39
N SER A 21 11.34 -3.43 -22.32
CA SER A 21 10.60 -4.08 -23.42
C SER A 21 9.65 -5.16 -22.91
N GLY A 22 8.72 -5.59 -23.75
CA GLY A 22 7.74 -6.65 -23.45
C GLY A 22 6.40 -6.12 -22.96
N THR A 23 5.50 -7.05 -22.62
CA THR A 23 4.13 -6.75 -22.22
C THR A 23 3.82 -7.43 -20.90
N VAL A 24 3.04 -6.77 -20.05
CA VAL A 24 2.49 -7.37 -18.84
C VAL A 24 0.98 -7.28 -18.90
N LEU A 25 0.32 -8.44 -18.81
CA LEU A 25 -1.13 -8.55 -18.82
C LEU A 25 -1.64 -8.88 -17.41
N PHE A 26 -2.62 -8.13 -16.93
CA PHE A 26 -3.38 -8.44 -15.71
C PHE A 26 -4.85 -8.54 -16.08
N ASP A 27 -5.47 -9.71 -15.87
CA ASP A 27 -6.84 -10.02 -16.33
C ASP A 27 -7.08 -9.67 -17.81
N GLY A 28 -6.06 -9.90 -18.66
CA GLY A 28 -6.12 -9.58 -20.09
C GLY A 28 -5.90 -8.11 -20.45
N ILE A 29 -5.69 -7.22 -19.47
CA ILE A 29 -5.41 -5.79 -19.69
C ILE A 29 -3.90 -5.56 -19.69
N ASP A 30 -3.39 -4.87 -20.71
CA ASP A 30 -2.01 -4.37 -20.72
C ASP A 30 -1.83 -3.26 -19.69
N ILE A 31 -1.14 -3.59 -18.60
CA ILE A 31 -0.90 -2.67 -17.49
C ILE A 31 0.27 -1.71 -17.75
N VAL A 32 1.07 -1.95 -18.80
CA VAL A 32 2.11 -1.03 -19.25
C VAL A 32 1.45 0.13 -20.02
N ALA A 33 0.50 -0.19 -20.90
CA ALA A 33 -0.29 0.80 -21.64
C ALA A 33 -1.36 1.48 -20.76
N HIS A 34 -1.98 0.75 -19.83
CA HIS A 34 -3.08 1.23 -18.99
C HIS A 34 -2.82 1.03 -17.49
N PRO A 35 -1.77 1.66 -16.92
CA PRO A 35 -1.34 1.39 -15.55
C PRO A 35 -2.37 1.80 -14.48
N ASN A 36 -3.26 2.75 -14.80
CA ASN A 36 -4.30 3.20 -13.88
C ASN A 36 -5.37 2.12 -13.61
N ALA A 37 -5.59 1.21 -14.56
CA ALA A 37 -6.52 0.09 -14.38
C ALA A 37 -6.07 -0.79 -13.20
N LEU A 38 -4.79 -1.17 -13.18
CA LEU A 38 -4.21 -1.97 -12.10
C LEU A 38 -4.05 -1.17 -10.80
N ARG A 39 -3.56 0.08 -10.86
CA ARG A 39 -3.33 0.91 -9.66
C ARG A 39 -4.58 1.12 -8.80
N SER A 40 -5.76 1.07 -9.42
CA SER A 40 -7.04 1.16 -8.70
C SER A 40 -7.39 -0.10 -7.89
N GLN A 41 -6.80 -1.24 -8.26
CA GLN A 41 -7.09 -2.56 -7.68
C GLN A 41 -5.93 -3.13 -6.87
N LEU A 42 -4.73 -2.53 -6.95
CA LEU A 42 -3.50 -3.05 -6.35
C LEU A 42 -3.23 -2.51 -4.93
N GLY A 43 -2.91 -3.41 -4.02
CA GLY A 43 -2.27 -3.11 -2.74
C GLY A 43 -0.77 -3.37 -2.79
N TYR A 44 0.07 -2.32 -2.74
CA TYR A 44 1.53 -2.48 -2.77
C TYR A 44 2.18 -2.00 -1.46
N LEU A 45 3.05 -2.85 -0.90
CA LEU A 45 3.92 -2.53 0.22
C LEU A 45 5.39 -2.56 -0.25
N PRO A 46 6.07 -1.41 -0.35
CA PRO A 46 7.49 -1.41 -0.63
C PRO A 46 8.31 -1.86 0.59
N GLN A 47 9.52 -2.37 0.34
CA GLN A 47 10.46 -2.79 1.38
C GLN A 47 10.87 -1.64 2.33
N SER A 48 10.88 -0.40 1.83
CA SER A 48 10.96 0.82 2.63
C SER A 48 9.96 1.83 2.08
N PHE A 49 9.25 2.54 2.96
CA PHE A 49 8.30 3.58 2.57
C PHE A 49 8.54 4.83 3.40
N GLY A 50 8.38 5.99 2.76
CA GLY A 50 8.40 7.27 3.46
C GLY A 50 7.15 7.41 4.34
N VAL A 51 7.33 7.92 5.55
CA VAL A 51 6.24 8.24 6.46
C VAL A 51 6.26 9.73 6.77
N TYR A 52 5.09 10.36 6.80
CA TYR A 52 4.98 11.75 7.21
C TYR A 52 5.30 11.85 8.71
N PRO A 53 6.34 12.61 9.12
CA PRO A 53 6.93 12.48 10.46
C PRO A 53 5.99 12.73 11.63
N HIS A 54 4.92 13.49 11.40
CA HIS A 54 3.98 13.96 12.41
C HIS A 54 2.59 13.35 12.29
N LEU A 55 2.34 12.50 11.28
CA LEU A 55 1.04 11.87 11.13
C LEU A 55 0.95 10.59 11.94
N SER A 56 -0.15 10.46 12.69
CA SER A 56 -0.49 9.20 13.33
C SER A 56 -0.79 8.12 12.31
N CYS A 57 -0.63 6.86 12.72
CA CYS A 57 -1.01 5.70 11.91
C CYS A 57 -2.44 5.83 11.33
N ARG A 58 -3.41 6.23 12.15
CA ARG A 58 -4.80 6.45 11.72
C ARG A 58 -4.93 7.60 10.71
N GLN A 59 -4.27 8.74 10.97
CA GLN A 59 -4.30 9.89 10.06
C GLN A 59 -3.69 9.56 8.70
N LEU A 60 -2.58 8.83 8.70
CA LEU A 60 -1.91 8.41 7.47
C LEU A 60 -2.78 7.44 6.66
N LEU A 61 -3.42 6.46 7.32
CA LEU A 61 -4.38 5.59 6.65
C LEU A 61 -5.58 6.37 6.08
N LYS A 62 -6.13 7.35 6.81
CA LYS A 62 -7.19 8.22 6.28
C LYS A 62 -6.75 9.01 5.05
N HIS A 63 -5.54 9.56 5.09
CA HIS A 63 -4.97 10.29 3.97
C HIS A 63 -4.81 9.39 2.73
N ILE A 64 -4.23 8.20 2.90
CA ILE A 64 -4.09 7.21 1.82
C ILE A 64 -5.46 6.78 1.28
N ALA A 65 -6.45 6.59 2.16
CA ALA A 65 -7.80 6.23 1.75
C ALA A 65 -8.45 7.30 0.85
N SER A 66 -8.22 8.59 1.17
CA SER A 66 -8.68 9.71 0.35
C SER A 66 -8.04 9.70 -1.04
N LEU A 67 -6.73 9.40 -1.13
CA LEU A 67 -6.03 9.29 -2.41
C LEU A 67 -6.53 8.11 -3.24
N LYS A 68 -6.85 6.99 -2.57
CA LYS A 68 -7.46 5.79 -3.16
C LYS A 68 -8.96 5.94 -3.47
N LYS A 69 -9.58 7.09 -3.18
CA LYS A 69 -11.02 7.35 -3.34
C LYS A 69 -11.92 6.30 -2.65
N VAL A 70 -11.49 5.81 -1.49
CA VAL A 70 -12.32 4.92 -0.67
C VAL A 70 -13.55 5.69 -0.19
N ASP A 71 -14.71 5.04 -0.19
CA ASP A 71 -15.98 5.61 0.29
C ASP A 71 -15.83 6.16 1.72
N LYS A 72 -16.10 7.46 1.88
CA LYS A 72 -15.99 8.18 3.16
C LYS A 72 -16.83 7.52 4.26
N ASN A 73 -17.96 6.93 3.91
CA ASN A 73 -18.85 6.26 4.86
C ASN A 73 -18.27 4.93 5.38
N LYS A 74 -17.34 4.32 4.64
CA LYS A 74 -16.74 3.02 4.96
C LYS A 74 -15.31 3.12 5.48
N VAL A 75 -14.62 4.23 5.20
CA VAL A 75 -13.21 4.46 5.55
C VAL A 75 -12.92 4.20 7.03
N ASP A 76 -13.71 4.76 7.95
CA ASP A 76 -13.41 4.68 9.37
C ASP A 76 -13.58 3.26 9.94
N ALA A 77 -14.61 2.54 9.45
CA ALA A 77 -14.82 1.14 9.80
C ALA A 77 -13.70 0.26 9.23
N GLN A 78 -13.32 0.46 7.96
CA GLN A 78 -12.25 -0.30 7.32
C GLN A 78 -10.91 -0.07 8.01
N ILE A 79 -10.54 1.17 8.30
CA ILE A 79 -9.30 1.48 9.03
C ILE A 79 -9.29 0.81 10.40
N SER A 80 -10.41 0.87 11.14
CA SER A 80 -10.48 0.26 12.47
C SER A 80 -10.35 -1.27 12.41
N SER A 81 -10.96 -1.91 11.41
CA SER A 81 -10.79 -3.34 11.14
C SER A 81 -9.34 -3.69 10.78
N LEU A 82 -8.70 -2.92 9.90
CA LEU A 82 -7.31 -3.14 9.49
C LEU A 82 -6.31 -2.95 10.64
N LEU A 83 -6.54 -1.95 11.50
CA LEU A 83 -5.73 -1.74 12.70
C LEU A 83 -5.87 -2.90 13.68
N SER A 84 -7.06 -3.48 13.80
CA SER A 84 -7.29 -4.67 14.60
C SER A 84 -6.57 -5.89 14.00
N LEU A 85 -6.74 -6.13 12.70
CA LEU A 85 -6.12 -7.24 11.97
C LEU A 85 -4.58 -7.20 12.05
N THR A 86 -4.00 -6.01 12.00
CA THR A 86 -2.55 -5.79 12.03
C THR A 86 -1.99 -5.56 13.44
N ASN A 87 -2.82 -5.71 14.48
CA ASN A 87 -2.44 -5.50 15.88
C ASN A 87 -1.75 -4.14 16.12
N LEU A 88 -2.38 -3.07 15.63
CA LEU A 88 -1.93 -1.68 15.74
C LEU A 88 -2.96 -0.77 16.44
N THR A 89 -4.12 -1.30 16.87
CA THR A 89 -5.19 -0.52 17.52
C THR A 89 -4.69 0.33 18.69
N ALA A 90 -3.90 -0.26 19.60
CA ALA A 90 -3.37 0.44 20.78
C ALA A 90 -2.40 1.58 20.46
N VAL A 91 -1.83 1.59 19.26
CA VAL A 91 -0.85 2.58 18.80
C VAL A 91 -1.36 3.41 17.62
N ALA A 92 -2.66 3.35 17.33
CA ALA A 92 -3.27 4.00 16.17
C ALA A 92 -3.06 5.52 16.14
N ASN A 93 -2.93 6.15 17.32
CA ASN A 93 -2.72 7.59 17.48
C ASN A 93 -1.24 7.99 17.59
N LYS A 94 -0.31 7.02 17.62
CA LYS A 94 1.14 7.30 17.61
C LYS A 94 1.62 7.58 16.19
N ALA A 95 2.64 8.42 16.07
CA ALA A 95 3.29 8.71 14.80
C ALA A 95 3.98 7.45 14.25
N VAL A 96 3.89 7.22 12.93
CA VAL A 96 4.48 6.01 12.31
C VAL A 96 6.02 6.03 12.37
N THR A 97 6.62 7.20 12.52
CA THR A 97 8.08 7.36 12.79
C THR A 97 8.52 6.73 14.10
N GLN A 98 7.63 6.64 15.09
CA GLN A 98 7.91 6.06 16.41
C GLN A 98 7.72 4.53 16.43
N PHE A 99 7.28 3.93 15.32
CA PHE A 99 7.04 2.49 15.24
C PHE A 99 8.36 1.71 15.16
N SER A 100 8.40 0.54 15.80
CA SER A 100 9.47 -0.43 15.56
C SER A 100 9.44 -0.94 14.11
N GLY A 101 10.50 -1.62 13.66
CA GLY A 101 10.55 -2.21 12.31
C GLY A 101 9.35 -3.12 12.01
N GLY A 102 9.00 -4.00 12.95
CA GLY A 102 7.85 -4.89 12.81
C GLY A 102 6.50 -4.14 12.81
N MET A 103 6.37 -3.07 13.59
CA MET A 103 5.17 -2.22 13.57
C MET A 103 5.04 -1.47 12.23
N ARG A 104 6.14 -1.00 11.65
CA ARG A 104 6.15 -0.42 10.30
C ARG A 104 5.76 -1.43 9.23
N GLN A 105 6.23 -2.67 9.32
CA GLN A 105 5.83 -3.74 8.40
C GLN A 105 4.33 -4.01 8.49
N ARG A 106 3.76 -4.12 9.71
CA ARG A 106 2.32 -4.31 9.92
C ARG A 106 1.50 -3.12 9.45
N PHE A 107 1.99 -1.89 9.65
CA PHE A 107 1.36 -0.69 9.07
C PHE A 107 1.32 -0.76 7.54
N GLY A 108 2.43 -1.19 6.94
CA GLY A 108 2.52 -1.39 5.49
C GLY A 108 1.51 -2.39 4.96
N ILE A 109 1.24 -3.47 5.70
CA ILE A 109 0.21 -4.46 5.37
C ILE A 109 -1.18 -3.81 5.44
N ALA A 110 -1.47 -3.03 6.50
CA ALA A 110 -2.73 -2.29 6.59
C ALA A 110 -2.92 -1.32 5.41
N GLN A 111 -1.86 -0.62 5.00
CA GLN A 111 -1.88 0.27 3.83
C GLN A 111 -2.14 -0.49 2.52
N ALA A 112 -1.51 -1.66 2.33
CA ALA A 112 -1.71 -2.47 1.14
C ALA A 112 -3.16 -2.93 1.02
N LEU A 113 -3.75 -3.41 2.11
CA LEU A 113 -5.14 -3.90 2.17
C LEU A 113 -6.20 -2.79 2.18
N LEU A 114 -5.81 -1.54 2.40
CA LEU A 114 -6.72 -0.41 2.42
C LEU A 114 -7.35 -0.19 1.03
N GLY A 115 -8.69 -0.06 1.00
CA GLY A 115 -9.45 0.06 -0.24
C GLY A 115 -9.90 -1.28 -0.85
N ASN A 116 -9.72 -2.40 -0.14
CA ASN A 116 -10.08 -3.75 -0.61
C ASN A 116 -9.51 -4.04 -2.01
N PRO A 117 -8.17 -4.09 -2.14
CA PRO A 117 -7.55 -4.51 -3.39
C PRO A 117 -8.04 -5.90 -3.79
N LYS A 118 -8.05 -6.17 -5.10
CA LYS A 118 -8.39 -7.51 -5.63
C LYS A 118 -7.20 -8.45 -5.51
#